data_AF-A0A5J4UXM5-F1
#
_entry.id   AF-A0A5J4UXM5-F1
#
_cell.length_a   1.000
_cell.length_b   1.000
_cell.length_c   1.000
_cell.angle_alpha   90.00
_cell.angle_beta   90.00
_cell.angle_gamma   90.00
#
_symmetry.space_group_name_H-M   'P 1'
#
loop_
_entity.id
_entity.type
_entity.pdbx_description
1 polymer ?
#
loop_
_entity_poly.entity_id
_entity_poly.type
_entity_poly.pdbx_seq_one_letter_code
_entity_poly.pdbx_strand_id
1 'polypeptide(L)'
;MNYIQPTDSASFAKDFGNKDNESNGLFPYEGIIYDNCNQELIKSQSFPIKAFDSMLKNKTMSDDDYLLYRDDAKNYATRWDYLQHYNELDTLIMIQLLDNLINWFYQYNIDMFSFMSHAANANAIKYALAYKYFDLNVNYPQSQQKSQSFIYLITIGIIKSQDITYRAAKNIVRQTIM
;
A
#
# COMPACT_ATOMS: atom_id res chain seq x y z
N MET A 1 -8.85 -24.08 12.65
CA MET A 1 -8.55 -23.03 11.65
C MET A 1 -7.07 -22.77 11.70
N ASN A 2 -6.33 -23.07 10.63
CA ASN A 2 -4.94 -22.65 10.52
C ASN A 2 -4.94 -21.14 10.27
N TYR A 3 -4.14 -20.40 11.03
CA TYR A 3 -3.94 -18.97 10.82
C TYR A 3 -3.17 -18.79 9.51
N ILE A 4 -3.85 -18.39 8.44
CA ILE A 4 -3.22 -18.14 7.14
C ILE A 4 -2.90 -16.65 7.10
N GLN A 5 -1.61 -16.32 7.14
CA GLN A 5 -1.15 -14.97 6.83
C GLN A 5 -1.13 -14.83 5.31
N PRO A 6 -1.80 -13.84 4.71
CA PRO A 6 -1.67 -13.61 3.28
C PRO A 6 -0.25 -13.08 3.03
N THR A 7 0.56 -13.84 2.30
CA THR A 7 1.93 -13.44 1.95
C THR A 7 1.98 -12.66 0.64
N ASP A 8 1.09 -12.95 -0.31
CA ASP A 8 1.01 -12.27 -1.60
C ASP A 8 -0.44 -12.07 -2.05
N SER A 9 -0.65 -11.20 -3.04
CA SER A 9 -1.99 -10.87 -3.54
C SER A 9 -2.74 -12.10 -4.07
N ALA A 10 -2.03 -13.09 -4.61
CA ALA A 10 -2.62 -14.31 -5.16
C ALA A 10 -3.12 -15.25 -4.05
N SER A 11 -2.36 -15.45 -2.97
CA SER A 11 -2.79 -16.20 -1.80
C SER A 11 -3.95 -15.50 -1.10
N PHE A 12 -3.89 -14.17 -0.98
CA PHE A 12 -5.01 -13.38 -0.48
C PHE A 12 -6.27 -13.54 -1.34
N ALA A 13 -6.15 -13.47 -2.66
CA ALA A 13 -7.26 -13.70 -3.58
C ALA A 13 -7.83 -15.12 -3.47
N LYS A 14 -6.99 -16.13 -3.23
CA LYS A 14 -7.43 -17.52 -3.04
C LYS A 14 -8.19 -17.72 -1.73
N ASP A 15 -7.77 -17.06 -0.67
CA ASP A 15 -8.33 -17.26 0.67
C ASP A 15 -9.62 -16.45 0.89
N PHE A 16 -9.71 -15.26 0.29
CA PHE A 16 -10.81 -14.30 0.50
C PHE A 16 -11.69 -14.07 -0.74
N GLY A 17 -11.32 -14.68 -1.87
CA GLY A 17 -11.99 -14.50 -3.15
C GLY A 17 -13.09 -15.49 -3.46
N ASN A 18 -13.75 -15.28 -4.59
CA ASN A 18 -14.76 -16.20 -5.11
C ASN A 18 -14.08 -17.29 -5.97
N LYS A 19 -14.80 -18.41 -6.20
CA LYS A 19 -14.29 -19.55 -6.98
C LYS A 19 -13.93 -19.21 -8.43
N ASP A 20 -14.44 -18.09 -8.92
CA ASP A 20 -14.28 -17.63 -10.30
C ASP A 20 -13.21 -16.54 -10.45
N ASN A 21 -12.40 -16.31 -9.42
CA ASN A 21 -11.35 -15.30 -9.48
C ASN A 21 -10.36 -15.64 -10.59
N GLU A 22 -10.45 -14.86 -11.66
CA GLU A 22 -9.57 -14.89 -12.82
C GLU A 22 -8.12 -14.85 -12.31
N SER A 23 -7.29 -15.78 -12.79
CA SER A 23 -5.89 -15.83 -12.39
C SER A 23 -5.27 -14.47 -12.67
N ASN A 24 -4.63 -13.85 -11.67
CA ASN A 24 -3.75 -12.71 -11.90
C ASN A 24 -2.90 -13.02 -13.13
N GLY A 25 -3.02 -12.22 -14.18
CA GLY A 25 -2.21 -12.39 -15.38
C GLY A 25 -0.70 -12.33 -15.08
N LEU A 26 0.12 -12.45 -16.12
CA LEU A 26 1.57 -12.45 -15.96
C LEU A 26 2.14 -11.12 -16.49
N PHE A 27 2.68 -10.30 -15.58
CA PHE A 27 3.33 -9.05 -15.96
C PHE A 27 4.83 -9.00 -15.56
N PRO A 28 5.74 -8.61 -16.47
CA PRO A 28 7.18 -8.58 -16.18
C PRO A 28 7.61 -7.24 -15.55
N TYR A 29 7.62 -7.19 -14.22
CA TYR A 29 8.00 -5.98 -13.48
C TYR A 29 9.50 -5.63 -13.53
N GLU A 30 10.37 -6.64 -13.55
CA GLU A 30 11.83 -6.42 -13.56
C GLU A 30 12.36 -6.07 -14.97
N GLY A 31 11.58 -6.35 -16.01
CA GLY A 31 11.93 -6.00 -17.39
C GLY A 31 11.81 -4.51 -17.73
N ILE A 32 11.12 -3.73 -16.88
CA ILE A 32 10.87 -2.30 -17.09
C ILE A 32 11.60 -1.52 -16.00
N ILE A 33 12.52 -0.66 -16.43
CA ILE A 33 13.25 0.27 -15.58
C ILE A 33 12.91 1.71 -15.95
N TYR A 34 13.17 2.64 -15.04
CA TYR A 34 12.89 4.07 -15.24
C TYR A 34 13.44 4.60 -16.57
N ASP A 35 14.64 4.17 -16.96
CA ASP A 35 15.32 4.66 -18.16
C ASP A 35 14.76 4.09 -19.47
N ASN A 36 14.20 2.87 -19.46
CA ASN A 36 13.74 2.18 -20.68
C ASN A 36 12.20 2.16 -20.83
N CYS A 37 11.47 2.58 -19.81
CA CYS A 37 10.01 2.46 -19.69
C CYS A 37 9.25 2.94 -20.94
N ASN A 38 9.52 4.18 -21.38
CA ASN A 38 8.87 4.75 -22.56
C ASN A 38 9.17 3.96 -23.84
N GLN A 39 10.41 3.50 -24.00
CA GLN A 39 10.81 2.77 -25.20
C GLN A 39 10.26 1.34 -25.21
N GLU A 40 10.22 0.67 -24.05
CA GLU A 40 9.73 -0.69 -23.93
C GLU A 40 8.21 -0.75 -24.05
N LEU A 41 7.46 0.21 -23.50
CA LEU A 41 6.00 0.11 -23.44
C LEU A 41 5.28 0.51 -24.72
N ILE A 42 5.89 1.34 -25.57
CA ILE A 42 5.32 1.70 -26.89
C ILE A 42 5.38 0.52 -27.88
N LYS A 43 6.20 -0.50 -27.63
CA LYS A 43 6.37 -1.61 -28.56
C LYS A 43 5.10 -2.48 -28.62
N SER A 44 4.74 -2.89 -29.84
CA SER A 44 3.66 -3.85 -30.10
C SER A 44 4.08 -5.32 -29.95
N GLN A 45 5.37 -5.60 -29.77
CA GLN A 45 5.85 -6.96 -29.57
C GLN A 45 5.65 -7.42 -28.12
N SER A 46 5.45 -8.70 -27.87
CA SER A 46 5.42 -9.26 -26.51
C SER A 46 6.76 -9.09 -25.78
N PHE A 47 6.76 -9.18 -24.45
CA PHE A 47 7.98 -9.22 -23.65
C PHE A 47 8.74 -10.53 -23.89
N PRO A 48 10.09 -10.52 -23.90
CA PRO A 48 10.86 -11.76 -23.94
C PRO A 48 10.72 -12.51 -22.61
N ILE A 49 10.84 -13.84 -22.63
CA ILE A 49 10.72 -14.69 -21.43
C ILE A 49 11.65 -14.24 -20.29
N LYS A 50 12.87 -13.77 -20.63
CA LYS A 50 13.85 -13.26 -19.66
C LYS A 50 13.39 -12.01 -18.90
N ALA A 51 12.41 -11.26 -19.41
CA ALA A 51 11.87 -10.10 -18.72
C ALA A 51 11.04 -10.50 -17.48
N PHE A 52 10.63 -11.76 -17.39
CA PHE A 52 9.86 -12.32 -16.28
C PHE A 52 10.73 -12.99 -15.21
N ASP A 53 12.03 -13.14 -15.47
CA ASP A 53 12.95 -13.70 -14.49
C ASP A 53 13.06 -12.73 -13.31
N SER A 54 12.83 -13.22 -12.10
CA SER A 54 12.93 -12.43 -10.89
C SER A 54 14.26 -12.69 -10.19
N MET A 55 15.12 -11.67 -10.17
CA MET A 55 16.38 -11.71 -9.41
C MET A 55 16.12 -11.70 -7.91
N LEU A 56 15.07 -11.00 -7.46
CA LEU A 56 14.71 -10.92 -6.04
C LEU A 56 14.24 -12.26 -5.47
N LYS A 57 13.46 -13.01 -6.26
CA LYS A 57 12.92 -14.32 -5.84
C LYS A 57 13.77 -15.50 -6.32
N ASN A 58 14.84 -15.23 -7.07
CA ASN A 58 15.66 -16.22 -7.75
C ASN A 58 14.80 -17.27 -8.50
N LYS A 59 13.80 -16.78 -9.23
CA LYS A 59 12.79 -17.61 -9.92
C LYS A 59 12.76 -17.22 -11.39
N THR A 60 12.85 -18.21 -12.27
CA THR A 60 12.69 -18.05 -13.71
C THR A 60 11.28 -18.39 -14.15
N MET A 61 10.84 -17.81 -15.26
CA MET A 61 9.56 -18.13 -15.89
C MET A 61 9.58 -19.56 -16.45
N SER A 62 8.48 -20.31 -16.29
CA SER A 62 8.30 -21.58 -17.00
C SER A 62 7.88 -21.33 -18.45
N ASP A 63 8.24 -22.23 -19.37
CA ASP A 63 7.83 -22.14 -20.78
C ASP A 63 6.29 -22.20 -20.91
N ASP A 64 5.62 -23.03 -20.10
CA ASP A 64 4.16 -23.16 -20.09
C ASP A 64 3.47 -21.85 -19.65
N ASP A 65 3.97 -21.21 -18.59
CA ASP A 65 3.46 -19.92 -18.12
C ASP A 65 3.71 -18.82 -19.17
N TYR A 66 4.86 -18.88 -19.84
CA TYR A 66 5.21 -17.94 -20.89
C TYR A 66 4.29 -18.07 -22.11
N LEU A 67 3.86 -19.29 -22.46
CA LEU A 67 2.86 -19.52 -23.51
C LEU A 67 1.52 -18.88 -23.16
N LEU A 68 1.06 -19.04 -21.91
CA LEU A 68 -0.18 -18.42 -21.42
C LEU A 68 -0.12 -16.89 -21.54
N TYR A 69 0.99 -16.29 -21.09
CA TYR A 69 1.26 -14.87 -21.28
C TYR A 69 1.23 -14.47 -22.77
N ARG A 70 1.89 -15.24 -23.63
CA ARG A 70 1.99 -14.97 -25.07
C ARG A 70 0.63 -14.97 -25.75
N ASP A 71 -0.28 -15.83 -25.30
CA ASP A 71 -1.63 -15.92 -25.83
C ASP A 71 -2.51 -14.77 -25.37
N ASP A 72 -2.41 -14.38 -24.09
CA ASP A 72 -3.11 -13.22 -23.54
C ASP A 72 -2.62 -11.90 -24.16
N ALA A 73 -1.30 -11.71 -24.23
CA ALA A 73 -0.68 -10.48 -24.75
C ALA A 73 -1.03 -10.17 -26.21
N LYS A 74 -1.50 -11.15 -27.00
CA LYS A 74 -1.97 -10.93 -28.39
C LYS A 74 -3.22 -10.07 -28.47
N ASN A 75 -3.99 -9.96 -27.39
CA ASN A 75 -5.23 -9.20 -27.34
C ASN A 75 -4.99 -7.68 -27.25
N TYR A 76 -3.74 -7.24 -27.09
CA TYR A 76 -3.38 -5.85 -26.82
C TYR A 76 -2.46 -5.31 -27.92
N ALA A 77 -2.69 -4.07 -28.34
CA ALA A 77 -1.95 -3.46 -29.45
C ALA A 77 -0.54 -3.02 -29.05
N THR A 78 -0.37 -2.57 -27.81
CA THR A 78 0.91 -2.17 -27.23
C THR A 78 1.09 -2.78 -25.85
N ARG A 79 2.34 -2.85 -25.39
CA ARG A 79 2.64 -3.24 -24.01
C ARG A 79 2.08 -2.25 -22.98
N TRP A 80 1.86 -1.01 -23.37
CA TRP A 80 1.17 -0.01 -22.54
C TRP A 80 -0.29 -0.41 -22.30
N ASP A 81 -1.01 -0.80 -23.35
CA ASP A 81 -2.39 -1.29 -23.22
C ASP A 81 -2.46 -2.53 -22.33
N TYR A 82 -1.47 -3.42 -22.46
CA TYR A 82 -1.36 -4.60 -21.59
C TYR A 82 -1.13 -4.24 -20.13
N LEU A 83 -0.20 -3.32 -19.84
CA LEU A 83 0.07 -2.84 -18.49
C LEU A 83 -1.17 -2.18 -17.87
N GLN A 84 -1.89 -1.37 -18.65
CA GLN A 84 -3.10 -0.71 -18.18
C GLN A 84 -4.16 -1.74 -17.81
N HIS A 85 -4.48 -2.68 -18.71
CA HIS A 85 -5.45 -3.73 -18.44
C HIS A 85 -5.08 -4.54 -17.19
N TYR A 86 -3.81 -4.91 -17.06
CA TYR A 86 -3.32 -5.69 -15.94
C TYR A 86 -3.50 -4.94 -14.60
N ASN A 87 -3.16 -3.66 -14.55
CA ASN A 87 -3.36 -2.83 -13.35
C ASN A 87 -4.85 -2.67 -13.02
N GLU A 88 -5.70 -2.48 -14.02
CA GLU A 88 -7.15 -2.39 -13.84
C GLU A 88 -7.71 -3.70 -13.26
N LEU A 89 -7.29 -4.86 -13.81
CA LEU A 89 -7.67 -6.18 -13.34
C LEU A 89 -7.25 -6.41 -11.88
N ASP A 90 -6.00 -6.12 -11.53
CA ASP A 90 -5.49 -6.25 -10.16
C ASP A 90 -6.31 -5.39 -9.18
N THR A 91 -6.65 -4.15 -9.57
CA THR A 91 -7.50 -3.29 -8.72
C THR A 91 -8.92 -3.82 -8.57
N LEU A 92 -9.50 -4.37 -9.64
CA LEU A 92 -10.85 -4.93 -9.63
C LEU A 92 -10.93 -6.15 -8.70
N ILE A 93 -9.95 -7.05 -8.78
CA ILE A 93 -9.82 -8.20 -7.88
C ILE A 93 -9.70 -7.72 -6.42
N MET A 94 -8.86 -6.72 -6.14
CA MET A 94 -8.68 -6.18 -4.79
C MET A 94 -9.96 -5.55 -4.23
N ILE A 95 -10.73 -4.83 -5.05
CA ILE A 95 -12.02 -4.24 -4.63
C ILE A 95 -13.00 -5.34 -4.23
N GLN A 96 -13.14 -6.38 -5.05
CA GLN A 96 -14.04 -7.51 -4.75
C GLN A 96 -13.63 -8.23 -3.46
N LEU A 97 -12.33 -8.40 -3.22
CA LEU A 97 -11.82 -9.01 -1.99
C LEU A 97 -12.14 -8.16 -0.76
N LEU A 98 -12.02 -6.82 -0.87
CA LEU A 98 -12.40 -5.91 0.21
C LEU A 98 -13.90 -5.95 0.50
N ASP A 99 -14.74 -6.01 -0.54
CA ASP A 99 -16.19 -6.16 -0.38
C ASP A 99 -16.56 -7.48 0.32
N ASN A 100 -15.91 -8.59 -0.06
CA ASN A 100 -16.08 -9.88 0.61
C ASN A 100 -15.65 -9.81 2.08
N LEU A 101 -14.53 -9.15 2.37
CA LEU A 101 -14.04 -8.98 3.74
C LEU A 101 -15.02 -8.17 4.57
N ILE A 102 -15.49 -7.02 4.07
CA ILE A 102 -16.49 -6.18 4.74
C ILE A 102 -17.75 -6.99 5.05
N ASN A 103 -18.23 -7.78 4.08
CA ASN A 103 -19.39 -8.65 4.26
C ASN A 103 -19.18 -9.70 5.35
N TRP A 104 -18.00 -10.32 5.43
CA TRP A 104 -17.69 -11.27 6.51
C TRP A 104 -17.66 -10.60 7.89
N PHE A 105 -16.99 -9.46 8.02
CA PHE A 105 -16.99 -8.70 9.27
C PHE A 105 -18.41 -8.31 9.70
N TYR A 106 -19.24 -7.89 8.74
CA TYR A 106 -20.66 -7.61 8.97
C TYR A 106 -21.44 -8.86 9.42
N GLN A 107 -21.26 -10.00 8.77
CA GLN A 107 -21.94 -11.26 9.13
C GLN A 107 -21.64 -11.72 10.56
N TYR A 108 -20.40 -11.52 11.03
CA TYR A 108 -19.99 -11.89 12.38
C TYR A 108 -20.20 -10.78 13.42
N ASN A 109 -20.79 -9.63 13.04
CA ASN A 109 -20.93 -8.44 13.89
C ASN A 109 -19.60 -7.98 14.52
N ILE A 110 -18.51 -8.12 13.78
CA ILE A 110 -17.17 -7.69 14.21
C ILE A 110 -16.88 -6.36 13.52
N ASP A 111 -16.49 -5.34 14.29
CA ASP A 111 -16.00 -4.09 13.72
C ASP A 111 -14.64 -4.33 13.04
N MET A 112 -14.59 -4.16 11.72
CA MET A 112 -13.38 -4.34 10.91
C MET A 112 -12.23 -3.45 11.37
N PHE A 113 -12.52 -2.26 11.92
CA PHE A 113 -11.50 -1.31 12.36
C PHE A 113 -11.08 -1.49 13.81
N SER A 114 -11.75 -2.37 14.56
CA SER A 114 -11.43 -2.61 15.98
C SER A 114 -10.01 -3.12 16.23
N PHE A 115 -9.37 -3.72 15.20
CA PHE A 115 -8.00 -4.21 15.26
C PHE A 115 -6.94 -3.19 14.80
N MET A 116 -7.33 -2.01 14.32
CA MET A 116 -6.36 -0.97 13.99
C MET A 116 -5.73 -0.40 15.26
N SER A 117 -4.41 -0.52 15.37
CA SER A 117 -3.67 -0.02 16.52
C SER A 117 -3.85 1.49 16.68
N HIS A 118 -4.44 1.91 17.81
CA HIS A 118 -4.58 3.32 18.16
C HIS A 118 -3.21 4.04 18.22
N ALA A 119 -2.15 3.33 18.61
CA ALA A 119 -0.79 3.85 18.58
C ALA A 119 -0.27 4.07 17.14
N ALA A 120 -0.59 3.16 16.21
CA ALA A 120 -0.28 3.34 14.80
C ALA A 120 -1.03 4.54 14.20
N ASN A 121 -2.32 4.68 14.50
CA ASN A 121 -3.13 5.82 14.06
C ASN A 121 -2.61 7.15 14.63
N ALA A 122 -2.22 7.21 15.91
CA ALA A 122 -1.62 8.39 16.53
C ALA A 122 -0.28 8.78 15.88
N ASN A 123 0.55 7.78 15.54
CA ASN A 123 1.80 8.01 14.82
C ASN A 123 1.56 8.55 13.40
N ALA A 124 0.59 8.00 12.67
CA ALA A 124 0.23 8.50 11.33
C ALA A 124 -0.22 9.96 11.37
N ILE A 125 -1.08 10.33 12.34
CA ILE A 125 -1.51 11.72 12.56
C ILE A 125 -0.31 12.62 12.90
N LYS A 126 0.61 12.15 13.74
CA LYS A 126 1.83 12.89 14.09
C LYS A 126 2.68 13.21 12.86
N TYR A 127 2.87 12.26 11.95
CA TYR A 127 3.58 12.49 10.70
C TYR A 127 2.81 13.46 9.79
N ALA A 128 1.51 13.27 9.61
CA ALA A 128 0.68 14.18 8.82
C ALA A 128 0.76 15.64 9.31
N LEU A 129 0.77 15.84 10.64
CA LEU A 129 0.96 17.16 11.25
C LEU A 129 2.37 17.72 11.03
N ALA A 130 3.41 16.88 11.12
CA ALA A 130 4.79 17.30 10.89
C ALA A 130 5.01 17.77 9.44
N TYR A 131 4.34 17.15 8.48
CA TYR A 131 4.44 17.49 7.05
C TYR A 131 3.36 18.48 6.58
N LYS A 132 2.42 18.88 7.43
CA LYS A 132 1.29 19.77 7.05
C LYS A 132 1.74 21.10 6.42
N TYR A 133 2.91 21.60 6.82
CA TYR A 133 3.49 22.86 6.32
C TYR A 133 4.80 22.62 5.57
N PHE A 134 5.06 21.38 5.14
CA PHE A 134 6.23 21.05 4.34
C PHE A 134 5.98 21.45 2.88
N ASP A 135 6.78 22.38 2.37
CA ASP A 135 6.71 22.87 1.00
C ASP A 135 7.96 22.45 0.25
N LEU A 136 7.79 21.59 -0.74
CA LEU A 136 8.86 21.07 -1.59
C LEU A 136 9.58 22.16 -2.39
N ASN A 137 8.93 23.32 -2.58
CA ASN A 137 9.46 24.42 -3.38
C ASN A 137 10.24 25.46 -2.55
N VAL A 138 10.26 25.29 -1.22
CA VAL A 138 10.98 26.20 -0.31
C VAL A 138 12.38 25.69 -0.06
N ASN A 139 13.38 26.57 -0.21
CA ASN A 139 14.76 26.25 0.09
C ASN A 139 14.99 26.36 1.61
N TYR A 140 14.90 25.24 2.32
CA TYR A 140 15.09 25.19 3.76
C TYR A 140 16.56 25.41 4.13
N PRO A 141 16.89 26.33 5.06
CA PRO A 141 18.26 26.58 5.45
C PRO A 141 18.86 25.34 6.12
N GLN A 142 20.05 24.93 5.66
CA GLN A 142 20.85 23.90 6.32
C GLN A 142 21.28 24.43 7.70
N SER A 143 20.57 24.03 8.76
CA SER A 143 20.96 24.41 10.12
C SER A 143 22.27 23.71 10.49
N GLN A 144 23.35 24.48 10.69
CA GLN A 144 24.62 23.98 11.22
C GLN A 144 24.52 23.48 12.68
N GLN A 145 23.38 23.67 13.33
CA GLN A 145 23.14 23.12 14.66
C GLN A 145 22.81 21.63 14.54
N LYS A 146 23.58 20.79 15.25
CA LYS A 146 23.24 19.38 15.47
C LYS A 146 21.76 19.29 15.83
N SER A 147 21.03 18.41 15.15
CA SER A 147 19.61 18.16 15.41
C SER A 147 19.42 18.01 16.92
N GLN A 148 18.53 18.81 17.50
CA GLN A 148 18.15 18.60 18.90
C GLN A 148 17.62 17.18 19.00
N SER A 149 18.17 16.39 19.92
CA SER A 149 17.88 14.97 20.03
C SER A 149 16.37 14.75 20.06
N PHE A 150 15.88 13.70 19.40
CA PHE A 150 14.45 13.36 19.30
C PHE A 150 13.75 13.35 20.68
N ILE A 151 14.50 13.08 21.74
CA ILE A 151 14.07 13.21 23.15
C ILE A 151 13.50 14.61 23.45
N TYR A 152 14.10 15.70 22.98
CA TYR A 152 13.63 17.06 23.25
C TYR A 152 12.28 17.35 22.60
N LEU A 153 12.04 16.82 21.40
CA LEU A 153 10.73 16.91 20.72
C LEU A 153 9.67 16.03 21.41
N ILE A 154 10.05 14.86 21.92
CA ILE A 154 9.17 14.03 22.75
C ILE A 154 8.81 14.78 24.04
N THR A 155 9.80 15.37 24.73
CA THR A 155 9.57 16.10 25.98
C THR A 155 8.66 17.32 25.77
N ILE A 156 8.85 18.10 24.70
CA ILE A 156 7.93 19.20 24.35
C ILE A 156 6.53 18.69 24.02
N GLY A 157 6.42 17.56 23.30
CA GLY A 157 5.14 16.93 22.99
C GLY A 157 4.41 16.43 24.24
N ILE A 158 5.12 15.81 25.19
CA ILE A 158 4.58 15.34 26.48
C ILE A 158 4.14 16.54 27.32
N ILE A 159 4.96 17.60 27.41
CA ILE A 159 4.62 18.82 28.16
C ILE A 159 3.37 19.49 27.58
N LYS A 160 3.25 19.61 26.24
CA LYS A 160 2.05 20.17 25.60
C LYS A 160 0.82 19.29 25.79
N SER A 161 0.96 17.96 25.75
CA SER A 161 -0.13 17.03 26.02
C SER A 161 -0.62 17.13 27.47
N GLN A 162 0.30 17.24 28.43
CA GLN A 162 -0.03 17.45 29.84
C GLN A 162 -0.73 18.80 30.09
N ASP A 163 -0.31 19.89 29.43
CA ASP A 163 -0.97 21.20 29.53
C ASP A 163 -2.39 21.18 28.93
N ILE A 164 -2.59 20.49 27.80
CA ILE A 164 -3.94 20.28 27.21
C ILE A 164 -4.83 19.47 28.16
N THR A 165 -4.29 18.38 28.73
CA THR A 165 -5.02 17.51 29.66
C THR A 165 -5.38 18.26 30.95
N TYR A 166 -4.48 19.09 31.46
CA TYR A 166 -4.71 19.94 32.63
C TYR A 166 -5.79 21.02 32.36
N ARG A 167 -5.78 21.65 31.18
CA ARG A 167 -6.83 22.61 30.78
C ARG A 167 -8.20 21.94 30.61
N ALA A 168 -8.23 20.74 30.03
CA ALA A 168 -9.46 19.97 29.90
C ALA A 168 -10.02 19.59 31.27
N ALA A 169 -9.18 19.05 32.18
CA ALA A 169 -9.58 18.70 33.54
C ALA A 169 -10.07 19.91 34.35
N LYS A 170 -9.39 21.07 34.23
CA LYS A 170 -9.80 22.31 34.91
C LYS A 170 -11.15 22.85 34.42
N ASN A 171 -11.45 22.70 33.13
CA ASN A 171 -12.74 23.10 32.55
C ASN A 171 -13.87 22.15 32.98
N ILE A 172 -13.60 20.85 33.07
CA ILE A 172 -14.56 19.86 33.59
C ILE A 172 -14.88 20.16 35.05
N VAL A 173 -13.88 20.38 35.90
CA VAL A 173 -14.08 20.73 37.32
C VAL A 173 -14.86 22.04 37.49
N ARG A 174 -14.65 23.04 36.62
CA ARG A 174 -15.44 24.29 36.63
C ARG A 174 -16.90 24.07 36.23
N GLN A 175 -17.20 23.13 35.34
CA GLN A 175 -18.57 22.83 34.93
C GLN A 175 -19.32 21.97 35.96
N THR A 176 -18.62 21.21 36.81
CA THR A 176 -19.23 20.40 37.88
C THR A 176 -19.54 21.21 39.16
N ILE A 177 -18.99 22.41 39.31
CA ILE A 177 -19.16 23.27 40.50
C ILE A 177 -20.16 24.44 40.24
N MET A 178 -20.76 24.50 39.04
CA MET A 178 -21.91 25.35 38.72
C MET A 178 -23.18 24.51 38.64
#